data_AF-A0A5D3BLL4-F1
#
_entry.id   AF-A0A5D3BLL4-F1
#
_cell.length_a   1.000
_cell.length_b   1.000
_cell.length_c   1.000
_cell.angle_alpha   90.00
_cell.angle_beta   90.00
_cell.angle_gamma   90.00
#
_symmetry.space_group_name_H-M   'P 1'
#
loop_
_entity.id
_entity.type
_entity.pdbx_description
1 polymer ?
#
loop_
_entity_poly.entity_id
_entity_poly.type
_entity_poly.pdbx_seq_one_letter_code
_entity_poly.pdbx_strand_id
1 'polypeptide(L)'
;MEIIKEGPSASRPPVLDVNGVFVPKPEVDWIDAEEQASVGNARALNAIYLNVFTLINSCSTAKEAWKTLEVAYEGTSKVKISRLQFTSKFEALRMTEDESVSDYNKRVLEIANESLLLGEKIPESKIVRKVL
;
A
#
# COMPACT_ATOMS: atom_id res chain seq x y z
N MET A 1 1.15 -21.04 -3.90
CA MET A 1 0.25 -19.87 -3.89
C MET A 1 -0.65 -20.02 -2.69
N GLU A 2 -0.24 -19.44 -1.56
CA GLU A 2 -1.14 -19.35 -0.40
C GLU A 2 -2.16 -18.26 -0.72
N ILE A 3 -3.40 -18.68 -0.91
CA ILE A 3 -4.53 -17.77 -0.94
C ILE A 3 -4.59 -17.18 0.46
N ILE A 4 -4.31 -15.89 0.59
CA ILE A 4 -4.66 -15.12 1.77
C ILE A 4 -6.19 -15.12 1.80
N LYS A 5 -6.76 -16.19 2.36
CA LYS A 5 -8.21 -16.31 2.59
C LYS A 5 -8.50 -15.44 3.79
N GLU A 6 -8.96 -14.23 3.52
CA GLU A 6 -9.70 -13.35 4.43
C GLU A 6 -9.05 -13.21 5.82
N GLY A 7 -8.38 -12.08 6.06
CA GLY A 7 -8.04 -11.67 7.42
C GLY A 7 -9.30 -11.71 8.31
N PRO A 8 -9.18 -11.99 9.62
CA PRO A 8 -10.33 -12.29 10.46
C PRO A 8 -11.34 -11.15 10.38
N SER A 9 -12.48 -11.48 9.76
CA SER A 9 -13.62 -10.57 9.60
C SER A 9 -14.05 -10.06 10.97
N ALA A 10 -14.65 -8.88 11.03
CA ALA A 10 -15.36 -8.35 12.22
C ALA A 10 -16.45 -9.29 12.77
N SER A 11 -16.70 -10.38 12.05
CA SER A 11 -17.77 -11.34 12.22
C SER A 11 -17.43 -12.38 13.28
N ARG A 12 -18.49 -12.91 13.86
CA ARG A 12 -18.49 -14.01 14.82
C ARG A 12 -17.52 -15.14 14.39
N PRO A 13 -16.81 -15.79 15.34
CA PRO A 13 -15.97 -16.95 15.06
C PRO A 13 -16.70 -17.97 14.18
N PRO A 14 -16.07 -18.52 13.13
CA PRO A 14 -16.73 -19.48 12.27
C PRO A 14 -16.66 -20.89 12.86
N VAL A 15 -17.69 -21.70 12.63
CA VAL A 15 -17.75 -23.14 12.94
C VAL A 15 -18.23 -23.90 11.70
N LEU A 16 -17.80 -25.15 11.52
CA LEU A 16 -18.31 -25.99 10.43
C LEU A 16 -19.68 -26.54 10.80
N ASP A 17 -20.66 -26.38 9.91
CA ASP A 17 -21.95 -27.05 10.02
C ASP A 17 -21.83 -28.53 9.65
N VAL A 18 -22.93 -29.26 9.82
CA VAL A 18 -23.03 -30.70 9.49
C VAL A 18 -22.74 -31.02 8.02
N ASN A 19 -22.77 -30.02 7.14
CA ASN A 19 -22.50 -30.11 5.71
C ASN A 19 -21.09 -29.63 5.34
N GLY A 20 -20.25 -29.26 6.32
CA GLY A 20 -18.90 -28.74 6.10
C GLY A 20 -18.85 -27.29 5.62
N VAL A 21 -19.93 -26.53 5.79
CA VAL A 21 -20.02 -25.09 5.48
C VAL A 21 -19.62 -24.28 6.72
N PHE A 22 -18.77 -23.27 6.54
CA PHE A 22 -18.44 -22.33 7.63
C PHE A 22 -19.65 -21.43 7.92
N VAL A 23 -20.20 -21.55 9.12
CA VAL A 23 -21.31 -20.75 9.63
C VAL A 23 -20.86 -19.96 10.88
N PRO A 24 -21.47 -18.80 11.17
CA PRO A 24 -21.19 -18.06 12.40
C PRO A 24 -21.51 -18.88 13.65
N LYS A 25 -20.52 -19.09 14.51
CA LYS A 25 -20.67 -19.76 15.80
C LYS A 25 -21.58 -18.93 16.73
N PRO A 26 -22.59 -19.55 17.38
CA PRO A 26 -23.40 -18.88 18.38
C PRO A 26 -22.55 -18.29 19.50
N GLU A 27 -22.89 -17.09 19.97
CA GLU A 27 -22.13 -16.35 20.99
C GLU A 27 -21.99 -17.11 22.31
N VAL A 28 -23.01 -17.91 22.65
CA VAL A 28 -23.01 -18.77 23.83
C VAL A 28 -21.92 -19.85 23.81
N ASP A 29 -21.42 -20.22 22.62
CA ASP A 29 -20.41 -21.27 22.46
C ASP A 29 -18.98 -20.69 22.41
N TRP A 30 -18.83 -19.36 22.48
CA TRP A 30 -17.53 -18.71 22.34
C TRP A 30 -16.61 -19.04 23.51
N ILE A 31 -15.33 -19.21 23.21
CA ILE A 31 -14.29 -19.25 24.26
C ILE A 31 -13.77 -17.84 24.51
N ASP A 32 -13.26 -17.57 25.71
CA ASP A 32 -12.72 -16.25 26.11
C ASP A 32 -11.70 -15.69 25.09
N ALA A 33 -10.87 -16.56 24.49
CA ALA A 33 -9.91 -16.17 23.48
C ALA A 33 -10.56 -15.70 22.16
N GLU A 34 -11.66 -16.33 21.75
CA GLU A 34 -12.45 -15.94 20.56
C GLU A 34 -13.16 -14.62 20.80
N GLU A 35 -13.73 -14.42 21.98
CA GLU A 35 -14.36 -13.16 22.39
C GLU A 35 -13.36 -12.01 22.40
N GLN A 36 -12.21 -12.22 23.05
CA GLN A 36 -11.16 -11.19 23.14
C GLN A 36 -10.60 -10.83 21.75
N ALA A 37 -10.48 -11.81 20.85
CA ALA A 37 -10.10 -11.57 19.46
C ALA A 37 -11.16 -10.77 18.70
N SER A 38 -12.45 -11.10 18.86
CA SER A 38 -13.57 -10.36 18.26
C SER A 38 -13.58 -8.90 18.73
N VAL A 39 -13.43 -8.67 20.04
CA VAL A 39 -13.34 -7.32 20.63
C VAL A 39 -12.11 -6.57 20.11
N GLY A 40 -10.96 -7.23 19.99
CA GLY A 40 -9.74 -6.66 19.43
C GLY A 40 -9.94 -6.20 17.99
N ASN A 41 -10.55 -7.05 17.15
CA ASN A 41 -10.85 -6.73 15.75
C ASN A 41 -11.84 -5.56 15.63
N ALA A 42 -12.90 -5.55 16.44
CA ALA A 42 -13.87 -4.45 16.47
C ALA A 42 -13.20 -3.11 16.84
N ARG A 43 -12.30 -3.12 17.84
CA ARG A 43 -11.52 -1.93 18.22
C ARG A 43 -10.59 -1.46 17.11
N ALA A 44 -9.89 -2.39 16.45
CA ALA A 44 -9.00 -2.07 15.35
C ALA A 44 -9.76 -1.45 14.16
N LEU A 45 -10.88 -2.05 13.77
CA LEU A 45 -11.74 -1.51 12.71
C LEU A 45 -12.29 -0.14 13.08
N ASN A 46 -12.78 0.03 14.30
CA ASN A 46 -13.26 1.33 14.76
C ASN A 46 -12.15 2.39 14.73
N ALA A 47 -10.92 2.04 15.14
CA ALA A 47 -9.79 2.95 15.04
C ALA A 47 -9.47 3.34 13.59
N ILE A 48 -9.53 2.39 12.65
CA ILE A 48 -9.37 2.68 11.21
C ILE A 48 -10.49 3.62 10.72
N TYR A 49 -11.74 3.32 11.03
CA TYR A 49 -12.88 4.16 10.64
C TYR A 49 -12.78 5.57 11.22
N LEU A 50 -12.42 5.71 12.49
CA LEU A 50 -12.23 7.01 13.12
C LEU A 50 -11.09 7.79 12.45
N ASN A 51 -9.97 7.15 12.14
CA ASN A 51 -8.87 7.80 11.43
C ASN A 51 -9.33 8.31 10.05
N VAL A 52 -9.99 7.47 9.25
CA VAL A 52 -10.53 7.86 7.95
C VAL A 52 -11.57 8.98 8.09
N PHE A 53 -12.44 8.89 9.08
CA PHE A 53 -13.46 9.90 9.34
C PHE A 53 -12.85 11.24 9.75
N THR A 54 -11.88 11.27 10.66
CA THR A 54 -11.19 12.51 11.07
C THR A 54 -10.49 13.20 9.91
N LEU A 55 -9.99 12.43 8.94
CA LEU A 55 -9.35 12.96 7.75
C LEU A 55 -10.32 13.68 6.80
N ILE A 56 -11.59 13.25 6.74
CA ILE A 56 -12.58 13.79 5.79
C ILE A 56 -13.73 14.56 6.44
N ASN A 57 -13.79 14.68 7.78
CA ASN A 57 -14.96 15.26 8.45
C ASN A 57 -15.21 16.73 8.07
N SER A 58 -14.16 17.44 7.65
CA SER A 58 -14.24 18.85 7.25
C SER A 58 -14.64 19.04 5.78
N CYS A 59 -14.69 17.96 5.00
CA CYS A 59 -15.05 18.01 3.59
C CYS A 59 -16.56 18.22 3.43
N SER A 60 -16.96 19.21 2.63
CA SER A 60 -18.37 19.55 2.43
C SER A 60 -19.03 18.73 1.31
N THR A 61 -18.23 18.02 0.49
CA THR A 61 -18.73 17.19 -0.61
C THR A 61 -18.02 15.84 -0.68
N ALA A 62 -18.72 14.83 -1.22
CA ALA A 62 -18.13 13.50 -1.45
C ALA A 62 -16.89 13.55 -2.37
N LYS A 63 -16.88 14.47 -3.34
CA LYS A 63 -15.74 14.67 -4.25
C LYS A 63 -14.49 15.15 -3.51
N GLU A 64 -14.67 16.09 -2.59
CA GLU A 64 -13.59 16.63 -1.77
C GLU A 64 -13.05 15.56 -0.81
N ALA A 65 -13.94 14.84 -0.12
CA ALA A 65 -13.57 13.72 0.75
C ALA A 65 -12.78 12.65 -0.03
N TRP A 66 -13.26 12.23 -1.20
CA TRP A 66 -12.54 11.29 -2.06
C TRP A 66 -11.15 11.80 -2.47
N LYS A 67 -11.04 13.09 -2.82
CA LYS A 67 -9.76 13.68 -3.20
C LYS A 67 -8.77 13.72 -2.03
N THR A 68 -9.25 14.03 -0.83
CA THR A 68 -8.45 14.01 0.40
C THR A 68 -7.93 12.60 0.71
N LEU A 69 -8.79 11.57 0.58
CA LEU A 69 -8.39 10.17 0.75
C LEU A 69 -7.35 9.75 -0.29
N GLU A 70 -7.57 10.09 -1.56
CA GLU A 70 -6.61 9.80 -2.64
C GLU A 70 -5.22 10.39 -2.32
N VAL A 71 -5.18 11.64 -1.88
CA VAL A 71 -3.94 12.32 -1.52
C VAL A 71 -3.28 11.70 -0.29
N ALA A 72 -4.06 11.36 0.74
CA ALA A 72 -3.53 10.84 1.99
C ALA A 72 -2.93 9.43 1.86
N TYR A 73 -3.53 8.57 1.02
CA TYR A 73 -3.12 7.17 0.91
C TYR A 73 -2.28 6.86 -0.33
N GLU A 74 -2.56 7.50 -1.47
CA GLU A 74 -1.83 7.25 -2.72
C GLU A 74 -0.82 8.37 -3.05
N GLY A 75 -0.76 9.41 -2.23
CA GLY A 75 -0.02 10.62 -2.49
C GLY A 75 -0.74 11.55 -3.48
N THR A 76 -0.20 12.76 -3.65
CA THR A 76 -0.78 13.71 -4.61
C THR A 76 -0.62 13.20 -6.05
N SER A 77 -1.51 13.62 -6.95
CA SER A 77 -1.35 13.37 -8.40
C SER A 77 0.01 13.86 -8.92
N LYS A 78 0.61 14.89 -8.30
CA LYS A 78 1.97 15.33 -8.60
C LYS A 78 3.01 14.26 -8.28
N VAL A 79 2.95 13.61 -7.12
CA VAL A 79 3.86 12.50 -6.76
C VAL A 79 3.70 11.34 -7.74
N LYS A 80 2.46 10.97 -8.09
CA LYS A 80 2.19 9.92 -9.09
C LYS A 80 2.79 10.26 -10.47
N ILE A 81 2.62 11.50 -10.93
CA ILE A 81 3.20 11.97 -12.20
C ILE A 81 4.73 11.98 -12.13
N SER A 82 5.32 12.47 -11.04
CA SER A 82 6.77 12.47 -10.85
C SER A 82 7.34 11.05 -10.87
N ARG A 83 6.69 10.10 -10.20
CA ARG A 83 7.06 8.67 -10.22
C ARG A 83 7.09 8.08 -11.64
N LEU A 84 6.04 8.34 -12.43
CA LEU A 84 5.99 7.93 -13.84
C LEU A 84 7.09 8.58 -14.68
N GLN A 85 7.33 9.88 -14.47
CA GLN A 85 8.39 10.61 -15.15
C GLN A 85 9.77 10.04 -14.85
N PHE A 86 10.06 9.67 -13.60
CA PHE A 86 11.35 9.09 -13.22
C PHE A 86 11.55 7.68 -13.79
N THR A 87 10.49 6.87 -13.80
CA THR A 87 10.52 5.55 -14.45
C THR A 87 10.85 5.71 -15.95
N SER A 88 10.15 6.62 -16.62
CA SER A 88 10.37 6.92 -18.03
C SER A 88 11.79 7.47 -18.30
N LYS A 89 12.26 8.42 -17.47
CA LYS A 89 13.64 8.95 -17.55
C LYS A 89 14.67 7.84 -17.35
N PHE A 90 14.49 6.97 -16.36
CA PHE A 90 15.40 5.85 -16.09
C PHE A 90 15.44 4.86 -17.26
N GLU A 91 14.29 4.55 -17.86
CA GLU A 91 14.21 3.66 -19.03
C GLU A 91 14.88 4.27 -20.26
N ALA A 92 14.63 5.55 -20.53
CA ALA A 92 15.21 6.28 -21.65
C ALA A 92 16.69 6.62 -21.46
N LEU A 93 17.20 6.61 -20.22
CA LEU A 93 18.59 6.96 -19.91
C LEU A 93 19.56 6.05 -20.67
N ARG A 94 20.46 6.67 -21.44
CA ARG A 94 21.55 6.03 -22.18
C ARG A 94 22.80 6.88 -22.04
N MET A 95 23.95 6.23 -22.14
CA MET A 95 25.23 6.92 -22.19
C MET A 95 25.36 7.62 -23.55
N THR A 96 25.73 8.90 -23.57
CA THR A 96 26.07 9.63 -24.80
C THR A 96 27.52 9.36 -25.22
N GLU A 97 27.90 9.78 -26.44
CA GLU A 97 29.25 9.56 -26.97
C GLU A 97 30.30 10.42 -26.24
N ASP A 98 29.88 11.59 -25.74
CA ASP A 98 30.77 12.61 -25.16
C ASP A 98 30.88 12.54 -23.63
N GLU A 99 30.10 11.67 -22.98
CA GLU A 99 30.07 11.59 -21.52
C GLU A 99 31.05 10.54 -20.97
N SER A 100 31.59 10.82 -19.79
CA SER A 100 32.40 9.83 -19.08
C SER A 100 31.52 8.78 -18.40
N VAL A 101 32.03 7.56 -18.25
CA VAL A 101 31.35 6.49 -17.48
C VAL A 101 31.04 6.93 -16.05
N SER A 102 31.94 7.72 -15.43
CA SER A 102 31.70 8.30 -14.10
C SER A 102 30.49 9.23 -14.09
N ASP A 103 30.35 10.09 -15.10
CA ASP A 103 29.23 11.02 -15.17
C ASP A 103 27.92 10.31 -15.53
N TYR A 104 27.97 9.26 -16.36
CA TYR A 104 26.84 8.37 -16.56
C TYR A 104 26.36 7.75 -15.25
N ASN A 105 27.28 7.17 -14.48
CA ASN A 105 26.98 6.51 -13.21
C ASN A 105 26.36 7.48 -12.20
N LYS A 106 26.85 8.73 -12.15
CA LYS A 106 26.23 9.77 -11.31
C LYS A 106 24.77 10.00 -11.68
N ARG A 107 24.44 10.14 -12.99
CA ARG A 107 23.06 10.34 -13.45
C ARG A 107 22.16 9.15 -13.14
N VAL A 108 22.67 7.92 -13.30
CA VAL A 108 21.94 6.69 -12.93
C VAL A 108 21.59 6.71 -11.44
N LEU A 109 22.57 7.06 -10.58
CA LEU A 109 22.39 7.11 -9.13
C LEU A 109 21.49 8.27 -8.69
N GLU A 110 21.58 9.45 -9.31
CA GLU A 110 20.67 10.57 -9.07
C GLU A 110 19.21 10.16 -9.30
N ILE A 111 18.90 9.55 -10.45
CA ILE A 111 17.54 9.11 -10.75
C ILE A 111 17.06 8.03 -9.78
N ALA A 112 17.94 7.10 -9.38
CA ALA A 112 17.60 6.07 -8.40
C ALA A 112 17.31 6.65 -7.01
N ASN A 113 18.09 7.64 -6.57
CA ASN A 113 17.90 8.32 -5.31
C ASN A 113 16.62 9.18 -5.31
N GLU A 114 16.35 9.92 -6.38
CA GLU A 114 15.13 10.73 -6.52
C GLU A 114 13.87 9.85 -6.55
N SER A 115 13.92 8.70 -7.23
CA SER A 115 12.85 7.71 -7.21
C SER A 115 12.59 7.17 -5.79
N LEU A 116 13.67 6.90 -5.03
CA LEU A 116 13.57 6.45 -3.65
C LEU A 116 12.91 7.49 -2.74
N LEU A 117 13.22 8.79 -2.91
CA LEU A 117 12.60 9.88 -2.15
C LEU A 117 11.09 9.99 -2.39
N LEU A 118 10.61 9.53 -3.55
CA LEU A 118 9.18 9.47 -3.89
C LEU A 118 8.49 8.17 -3.45
N GLY A 119 9.20 7.31 -2.71
CA GLY A 119 8.68 6.04 -2.20
C GLY A 119 8.72 4.90 -3.22
N GLU A 120 9.41 5.08 -4.36
CA GLU A 120 9.53 4.06 -5.40
C GLU A 120 10.99 3.61 -5.53
N LYS A 121 11.32 2.49 -4.86
CA LYS A 121 12.68 1.94 -4.90
C LYS A 121 12.92 1.23 -6.25
N ILE A 122 13.85 1.76 -7.06
CA ILE A 122 14.36 1.03 -8.23
C ILE A 122 15.17 -0.17 -7.74
N PRO A 123 14.89 -1.40 -8.21
CA PRO A 123 15.68 -2.57 -7.83
C PRO A 123 17.15 -2.41 -8.20
N GLU A 124 18.05 -2.79 -7.30
CA GLU A 124 19.49 -2.72 -7.52
C GLU A 124 19.92 -3.52 -8.76
N SER A 125 19.26 -4.64 -9.04
CA SER A 125 19.48 -5.42 -10.27
C SER A 125 19.21 -4.65 -11.56
N LYS A 126 18.23 -3.72 -11.55
CA LYS A 126 17.97 -2.82 -12.69
C LYS A 126 19.03 -1.74 -12.80
N ILE A 127 19.51 -1.21 -11.68
CA ILE A 127 20.58 -0.20 -11.63
C ILE A 127 21.88 -0.80 -12.18
N VAL A 128 22.27 -1.98 -11.69
CA VAL A 128 23.48 -2.70 -12.14
C VAL A 128 23.42 -3.01 -13.63
N ARG A 129 22.28 -3.51 -14.14
CA ARG A 129 22.10 -3.76 -15.59
C ARG A 129 22.18 -2.48 -16.44
N LYS A 130 21.90 -1.33 -15.85
CA LYS A 130 21.99 -0.05 -16.56
C LYS A 130 23.45 0.40 -16.71
N VAL A 131 24.29 0.06 -15.74
CA VAL A 131 25.69 0.48 -15.64
C VAL A 131 26.66 -0.50 -16.32
N LEU A 132 26.34 -1.81 -16.32
CA LEU A 132 27.13 -2.89 -16.92
C LEU A 132 26.63 -3.25 -18.33
#